data_AF-A0A8S2G6H8-F1
#
_entry.id   AF-A0A8S2G6H8-F1
#
_cell.length_a   1.000
_cell.length_b   1.000
_cell.length_c   1.000
_cell.angle_alpha   90.00
_cell.angle_beta   90.00
_cell.angle_gamma   90.00
#
_symmetry.space_group_name_H-M   'P 1'
#
loop_
_entity.id
_entity.type
_entity.pdbx_description
1 polymer ?
#
loop_
_entity_poly.entity_id
_entity_poly.type
_entity_poly.pdbx_seq_one_letter_code
_entity_poly.pdbx_strand_id
1 'polypeptide(L)'
;YKKSTMNRQSIVDTLAGSVPINPSDVLNNMKAGSLLMKCKPHGTKYPRQFYLYNSEDILSYQESKKVFSKPKKYPINEIDEVRCGYQSNTFEKLLRQKSLKHDDVRR
;
A
#
# COMPACT_ATOMS: atom_id res chain seq x y z
N TYR A 1 0.03 1.01 42.58
CA TYR A 1 0.24 1.27 41.15
C TYR A 1 1.69 1.66 40.90
N LYS A 2 2.50 0.78 40.31
CA LYS A 2 3.89 1.10 39.93
C LYS A 2 3.89 1.81 38.57
N LYS A 3 4.43 3.03 38.51
CA LYS A 3 4.65 3.75 37.25
C LYS A 3 5.76 3.03 36.48
N SER A 4 5.40 2.40 35.37
CA SER A 4 6.37 1.92 34.37
C SER A 4 6.86 3.12 33.58
N THR A 5 7.99 3.68 33.98
CA THR A 5 8.75 4.63 33.17
C THR A 5 9.41 3.86 32.04
N MET A 6 8.78 3.83 30.86
CA MET A 6 9.44 3.34 29.65
C MET A 6 10.67 4.22 29.38
N ASN A 7 11.82 3.57 29.34
CA ASN A 7 13.11 4.17 29.07
C ASN A 7 13.10 4.75 27.65
N ARG A 8 13.39 6.05 27.49
CA ARG A 8 13.43 6.72 26.18
C ARG A 8 14.37 6.03 25.18
N GLN A 9 15.39 5.31 25.68
CA GLN A 9 16.34 4.58 24.85
C GLN A 9 15.68 3.46 24.02
N SER A 10 14.67 2.76 24.57
CA SER A 10 14.00 1.65 23.85
C SER A 10 13.14 2.13 22.66
N ILE A 11 12.75 3.40 22.66
CA ILE A 11 12.01 4.01 21.54
C ILE A 11 12.95 4.27 20.36
N VAL A 12 14.21 4.65 20.64
CA VAL A 12 15.21 4.93 19.59
C VAL A 12 15.66 3.64 18.91
N ASP A 13 15.80 2.55 19.66
CA ASP A 13 16.14 1.22 19.11
C ASP A 13 15.00 0.64 18.25
N THR A 14 13.75 1.03 18.52
CA THR A 14 12.59 0.61 17.71
C THR A 14 12.53 1.36 16.37
N LEU A 15 13.03 2.60 16.30
CA LEU A 15 13.07 3.41 15.08
C LEU A 15 14.34 3.17 14.24
N ALA A 16 15.44 2.72 14.87
CA ALA A 16 16.68 2.30 14.21
C ALA A 16 16.61 0.86 13.64
N GLY A 17 15.57 0.10 13.97
CA GLY A 17 15.32 -1.26 13.51
C GLY A 17 14.71 -1.38 12.11
N SER A 18 14.89 -0.39 11.22
CA SER A 18 14.55 -0.59 9.82
C SER A 18 15.52 -1.59 9.23
N VAL A 19 15.07 -2.85 9.11
CA VAL A 19 15.79 -3.89 8.37
C VAL A 19 16.28 -3.28 7.06
N PRO A 20 17.58 -3.35 6.73
CA PRO A 20 18.07 -2.82 5.47
C PRO A 20 17.27 -3.46 4.34
N ILE A 21 16.53 -2.63 3.62
CA ILE A 21 15.69 -3.09 2.52
C ILE A 21 16.62 -3.37 1.35
N ASN A 22 16.89 -4.65 1.10
CA ASN A 22 17.61 -5.07 -0.08
C ASN A 22 16.72 -4.82 -1.31
N PRO A 23 17.17 -3.99 -2.29
CA PRO A 23 16.37 -3.68 -3.48
C PRO A 23 15.97 -4.92 -4.27
N SER A 24 16.82 -5.96 -4.27
CA SER A 24 16.53 -7.24 -4.92
C SER A 24 15.37 -7.97 -4.26
N ASP A 25 15.28 -7.92 -2.94
CA ASP A 25 14.19 -8.57 -2.19
C ASP A 25 12.87 -7.85 -2.42
N VAL A 26 12.89 -6.50 -2.50
CA VAL A 26 11.71 -5.72 -2.88
C VAL A 26 11.24 -6.10 -4.27
N LEU A 27 12.17 -6.16 -5.23
CA LEU A 27 11.84 -6.50 -6.61
C LEU A 27 11.28 -7.92 -6.71
N ASN A 28 11.85 -8.88 -5.99
CA ASN A 28 11.37 -10.26 -5.92
C ASN A 28 9.98 -10.33 -5.29
N ASN A 29 9.71 -9.58 -4.23
CA ASN A 29 8.39 -9.48 -3.61
C ASN A 29 7.37 -8.86 -4.56
N MET A 30 7.74 -7.83 -5.31
CA MET A 30 6.87 -7.21 -6.32
C MET A 30 6.58 -8.16 -7.49
N LYS A 31 7.56 -8.98 -7.90
CA LYS A 31 7.41 -10.01 -8.94
C LYS A 31 6.53 -11.18 -8.48
N ALA A 32 6.70 -11.63 -7.23
CA ALA A 32 5.82 -12.62 -6.61
C ALA A 32 4.37 -12.12 -6.55
N GLY A 33 4.23 -10.80 -6.37
CA GLY A 33 2.96 -10.12 -6.39
C GLY A 33 2.23 -10.14 -5.06
N SER A 34 1.12 -9.43 -5.01
CA SER A 34 0.31 -9.26 -3.81
C SER A 34 -1.16 -9.15 -4.15
N LEU A 35 -2.00 -9.74 -3.31
CA LEU A 35 -3.44 -9.60 -3.39
C LEU A 35 -3.86 -8.31 -2.69
N LEU A 36 -4.31 -7.32 -3.45
CA LEU A 36 -4.75 -6.03 -2.93
C LEU A 36 -6.23 -5.78 -3.25
N MET A 37 -6.87 -4.93 -2.43
CA MET A 37 -8.24 -4.50 -2.66
C MET A 37 -8.24 -3.25 -3.55
N LYS A 38 -8.71 -3.38 -4.80
CA LYS A 38 -8.93 -2.23 -5.67
C LYS A 38 -10.22 -1.53 -5.27
N CYS A 39 -10.09 -0.32 -4.74
CA CYS A 39 -11.21 0.56 -4.39
C CYS A 39 -11.60 1.42 -5.60
N LYS A 40 -12.88 1.43 -5.96
CA LYS A 40 -13.45 2.35 -6.95
C LYS A 40 -13.94 3.63 -6.28
N PRO A 41 -14.04 4.75 -7.02
CA PRO A 41 -14.50 6.03 -6.48
C PRO A 41 -15.90 5.99 -5.85
N HIS A 42 -16.78 5.11 -6.33
CA HIS A 42 -18.13 4.90 -5.80
C HIS A 42 -18.18 3.92 -4.62
N GLY A 43 -17.04 3.58 -4.02
CA GLY A 43 -16.96 2.78 -2.80
C GLY A 43 -16.82 1.27 -3.01
N THR A 44 -17.06 0.75 -4.22
CA THR A 44 -16.95 -0.70 -4.44
C THR A 44 -15.51 -1.19 -4.39
N LYS A 45 -15.30 -2.34 -3.74
CA LYS A 45 -13.98 -2.93 -3.51
C LYS A 45 -13.95 -4.34 -4.09
N TYR A 46 -12.86 -4.67 -4.80
CA TYR A 46 -12.67 -6.02 -5.33
C TYR A 46 -11.22 -6.47 -5.19
N PRO A 47 -10.97 -7.76 -4.88
CA PRO A 47 -9.63 -8.29 -4.82
C PRO A 47 -9.00 -8.36 -6.22
N ARG A 48 -7.74 -7.94 -6.32
CA ARG A 48 -6.93 -7.98 -7.55
C ARG A 48 -5.52 -8.43 -7.19
N GLN A 49 -4.96 -9.33 -7.99
CA GLN A 49 -3.56 -9.72 -7.88
C GLN A 49 -2.74 -8.68 -8.64
N PHE A 50 -1.81 -8.02 -7.97
CA PHE A 50 -0.85 -7.08 -8.55
C PHE A 50 0.53 -7.72 -8.55
N TYR A 51 1.29 -7.56 -9.64
CA TYR A 51 2.65 -8.08 -9.73
C TYR A 51 3.44 -7.31 -10.79
N LEU A 52 4.76 -7.31 -10.65
CA LEU A 52 5.65 -6.80 -11.67
C LEU A 52 5.90 -7.88 -12.73
N TYR A 53 5.78 -7.53 -14.01
CA TYR A 53 6.11 -8.48 -15.08
C TYR A 53 7.65 -8.57 -15.23
N ASN A 54 8.18 -9.79 -15.31
CA ASN A 54 9.60 -10.09 -15.02
C ASN A 54 10.66 -9.42 -15.91
N SER A 55 10.28 -8.75 -16.99
CA SER A 55 11.20 -8.21 -18.01
C SER A 55 10.91 -6.78 -18.45
N GLU A 56 9.76 -6.25 -18.08
CA GLU A 56 9.28 -4.95 -18.52
C GLU A 56 8.89 -4.24 -17.23
N ASP A 57 9.44 -3.05 -16.95
CA ASP A 57 9.06 -2.21 -15.81
C ASP A 57 7.57 -1.83 -15.90
N ILE A 58 6.71 -2.81 -15.71
CA ILE A 58 5.29 -2.83 -16.02
C ILE A 58 4.60 -3.46 -14.83
N LEU A 59 3.88 -2.61 -14.11
CA LEU A 59 2.94 -3.03 -13.10
C LEU A 59 1.74 -3.68 -13.81
N SER A 60 1.53 -4.95 -13.53
CA SER A 60 0.39 -5.71 -14.04
C SER A 60 -0.60 -6.00 -12.92
N TYR A 61 -1.90 -6.01 -13.26
CA TYR A 61 -2.89 -6.56 -12.34
C TYR A 61 -3.99 -7.35 -13.05
N GLN A 62 -4.48 -8.39 -12.39
CA GLN A 62 -5.52 -9.28 -12.89
C GLN A 62 -6.62 -9.56 -11.85
N GLU A 63 -7.78 -10.02 -12.33
CA GLU A 63 -8.84 -10.47 -11.44
C GLU A 63 -8.40 -11.77 -10.78
N SER A 64 -8.37 -11.83 -9.44
CA SER A 64 -7.93 -13.02 -8.71
C SER A 64 -8.77 -14.27 -8.97
N LYS A 65 -9.99 -14.10 -9.50
CA LYS A 65 -10.96 -15.18 -9.74
C LYS A 65 -11.10 -15.61 -11.20
N LYS A 66 -10.36 -15.02 -12.16
CA LYS A 66 -10.48 -15.36 -13.59
C LYS A 66 -9.15 -15.79 -14.17
N VAL A 67 -9.02 -17.10 -14.36
CA VAL A 67 -7.86 -17.79 -14.97
C VAL A 67 -7.52 -17.25 -16.37
N PHE A 68 -8.50 -16.69 -17.09
CA PHE A 68 -8.33 -16.18 -18.45
C PHE A 68 -8.47 -14.65 -18.58
N SER A 69 -8.49 -13.90 -17.48
CA SER A 69 -8.55 -12.44 -17.60
C SER A 69 -7.23 -11.89 -18.11
N LYS A 70 -7.25 -11.18 -19.24
CA LYS A 70 -6.06 -10.48 -19.73
C LYS A 70 -5.63 -9.46 -18.66
N PRO A 71 -4.38 -9.52 -18.17
CA PRO A 71 -3.89 -8.58 -17.18
C PRO A 71 -3.86 -7.17 -17.79
N LYS A 72 -4.19 -6.18 -16.96
CA LYS A 72 -3.99 -4.78 -17.33
C LYS A 72 -2.56 -4.42 -17.01
N LYS A 73 -1.88 -3.82 -17.99
CA LYS A 73 -0.47 -3.44 -17.94
C LYS A 73 -0.34 -1.92 -17.81
N TYR A 74 0.54 -1.47 -16.91
CA TYR A 74 0.86 -0.08 -16.69
C TYR A 74 2.38 0.08 -16.60
N PRO A 75 3.02 0.75 -17.57
CA PRO A 75 4.43 1.09 -17.48
C PRO A 75 4.74 1.91 -16.22
N ILE A 76 5.80 1.57 -15.50
CA ILE A 76 6.20 2.26 -14.26
C ILE A 76 6.66 3.68 -14.55
N ASN A 77 7.25 3.92 -15.72
CA ASN A 77 7.65 5.26 -16.16
C ASN A 77 6.47 6.22 -16.40
N GLU A 78 5.24 5.72 -16.47
CA GLU A 78 4.01 6.52 -16.51
C GLU A 78 3.42 6.80 -15.12
N ILE A 79 4.05 6.29 -14.05
CA ILE A 79 3.63 6.53 -12.67
C ILE A 79 4.27 7.81 -12.16
N ASP A 80 3.49 8.89 -12.09
CA ASP A 80 3.97 10.18 -11.57
C ASP A 80 4.27 10.11 -10.06
N GLU A 81 3.45 9.38 -9.31
CA GLU A 81 3.55 9.31 -7.85
C GLU A 81 2.87 8.06 -7.27
N VAL A 82 3.31 7.66 -6.07
CA VAL A 82 2.64 6.64 -5.25
C VAL A 82 2.31 7.26 -3.90
N ARG A 83 1.02 7.31 -3.56
CA ARG A 83 0.54 7.82 -2.27
C ARG A 83 -0.01 6.69 -1.41
N CYS A 84 0.31 6.71 -0.12
CA CYS A 84 -0.15 5.72 0.84
C CYS A 84 -0.84 6.37 2.05
N GLY A 85 -1.59 5.57 2.81
CA GLY A 85 -2.28 6.02 4.03
C GLY A 85 -3.23 7.20 3.79
N TYR A 86 -3.05 8.24 4.61
CA TYR A 86 -3.91 9.42 4.65
C TYR A 86 -3.81 10.32 3.39
N GLN A 87 -2.71 10.20 2.65
CA GLN A 87 -2.48 10.93 1.40
C GLN A 87 -3.14 10.24 0.19
N SER A 88 -3.76 9.07 0.39
CA SER A 88 -4.46 8.37 -0.68
C SER A 88 -5.78 9.06 -1.02
N ASN A 89 -6.06 9.20 -2.31
CA ASN A 89 -7.32 9.77 -2.82
C ASN A 89 -8.56 9.05 -2.27
N THR A 90 -8.45 7.74 -1.97
CA THR A 90 -9.55 6.96 -1.38
C THR A 90 -9.83 7.42 0.04
N PHE A 91 -8.79 7.68 0.84
CA PHE A 91 -8.96 8.19 2.20
C PHE A 91 -9.55 9.60 2.20
N GLU A 92 -9.06 10.51 1.34
CA GLU A 92 -9.62 11.87 1.21
C GLU A 92 -11.10 11.85 0.81
N LYS A 93 -11.49 10.99 -0.14
CA LYS A 93 -12.89 10.85 -0.57
C LYS A 93 -13.77 10.22 0.51
N LEU A 94 -13.24 9.25 1.27
CA LEU A 94 -13.94 8.67 2.43
C LEU A 94 -14.15 9.69 3.55
N LEU A 95 -13.15 10.55 3.84
CA LEU A 95 -13.29 11.65 4.79
C LEU A 95 -14.40 12.62 4.35
N ARG A 96 -14.40 13.02 3.07
CA ARG A 96 -15.42 13.91 2.51
C ARG A 96 -16.83 13.32 2.53
N GLN A 97 -16.99 12.02 2.28
CA GLN A 97 -18.29 11.34 2.31
C GLN A 97 -18.84 11.10 3.72
N LYS A 98 -17.96 10.91 4.72
CA LYS A 98 -18.37 10.63 6.11
C LYS A 98 -18.50 11.88 6.99
N SER A 99 -18.25 13.08 6.47
CA SER A 99 -18.16 14.31 7.28
C SER A 99 -17.22 14.18 8.49
N LEU A 100 -16.19 13.33 8.40
CA LEU A 100 -15.19 13.20 9.46
C LEU A 100 -14.17 14.32 9.27
N LYS A 101 -14.03 15.17 10.31
CA LYS A 101 -13.00 16.21 10.28
C LYS A 101 -11.64 15.54 10.34
N HIS A 102 -10.66 16.15 9.68
CA HIS A 102 -9.30 15.63 9.61
C HIS A 102 -8.66 15.43 11.02
N ASP A 103 -9.20 16.11 12.03
CA ASP A 103 -8.78 16.05 13.43
C ASP A 103 -9.29 14.83 14.21
N ASP A 104 -10.34 14.15 13.74
CA ASP A 104 -10.93 13.01 14.45
C ASP A 104 -10.13 11.70 14.28
N VAL A 105 -9.15 11.68 13.37
CA VAL A 105 -8.37 10.48 13.01
C VAL A 105 -6.98 10.46 13.67
N ARG A 106 -6.63 11.49 14.46
CA ARG A 106 -5.33 11.61 15.14
C ARG A 106 -5.32 11.13 16.61
N ARG A 107 -6.37 10.44 17.08
CA ARG A 107 -6.42 9.86 18.44
C ARG A 107 -6.18 8.35 18.43
#